data_AF-A0A1A0WXI3-F1
#
_entry.id   AF-A0A1A0WXI3-F1
#
_cell.length_a   1.000
_cell.length_b   1.000
_cell.length_c   1.000
_cell.angle_alpha   90.00
_cell.angle_beta   90.00
_cell.angle_gamma   90.00
#
_symmetry.space_group_name_H-M   'P 1'
#
loop_
_entity.id
_entity.type
_entity.pdbx_description
1 polymer ?
#
loop_
_entity_poly.entity_id
_entity_poly.type
_entity_poly.pdbx_seq_one_letter_code
_entity_poly.pdbx_strand_id
1 'polypeptide(L)'
;MFTEAFTRHGPPLMLHADNGTVMRSNDLLDALEDAGVVASFSRPRVSDDNPFSESLFKTVKYDVTCPPSFDDIDHAADWTDRFLHAYAHEHRHSGIGCYTPASVYDGSFVEIRNQRQTRLDTLYAQHPERYRHRHPQAPNIPAIVGINHKSTTKKISVTHLSQTG
;
A
#
# COMPACT_ATOMS: atom_id res chain seq x y z
N MET A 1 -20.06 5.62 -4.81
CA MET A 1 -18.85 5.06 -4.16
C MET A 1 -17.60 5.90 -4.45
N PHE A 2 -17.09 6.00 -5.69
CA PHE A 2 -15.87 6.79 -5.98
C PHE A 2 -16.00 8.28 -5.66
N THR A 3 -17.12 8.92 -6.03
CA THR A 3 -17.37 10.33 -5.70
C THR A 3 -17.31 10.61 -4.19
N GLU A 4 -17.82 9.68 -3.38
CA GLU A 4 -17.78 9.80 -1.92
C GLU A 4 -16.34 9.67 -1.40
N ALA A 5 -15.58 8.70 -1.92
CA ALA A 5 -14.17 8.55 -1.59
C ALA A 5 -13.36 9.80 -1.98
N PHE A 6 -13.59 10.36 -3.17
CA PHE A 6 -12.91 11.58 -3.61
C PHE A 6 -13.30 12.80 -2.77
N THR A 7 -14.56 12.87 -2.31
CA THR A 7 -15.00 13.93 -1.40
C THR A 7 -14.30 13.84 -0.06
N ARG A 8 -14.13 12.62 0.47
CA ARG A 8 -13.52 12.39 1.78
C ARG A 8 -11.99 12.49 1.77
N HIS A 9 -11.36 12.06 0.69
CA HIS A 9 -9.91 11.82 0.63
C HIS A 9 -9.17 12.63 -0.44
N GLY A 10 -9.91 13.31 -1.31
CA GLY A 10 -9.39 13.89 -2.54
C GLY A 10 -9.31 12.87 -3.68
N PRO A 11 -9.39 13.32 -4.94
CA PRO A 11 -9.20 12.44 -6.09
C PRO A 11 -7.73 12.00 -6.19
N PRO A 12 -7.44 10.72 -6.47
CA PRO A 12 -6.09 10.26 -6.76
C PRO A 12 -5.64 10.74 -8.14
N LEU A 13 -4.33 10.77 -8.40
CA LEU A 13 -3.82 11.09 -9.75
C LEU A 13 -4.22 10.02 -10.79
N MET A 14 -4.32 8.77 -10.36
CA MET A 14 -4.63 7.63 -11.21
C MET A 14 -5.45 6.61 -10.44
N LEU A 15 -6.46 6.05 -11.09
CA LEU A 15 -7.19 4.87 -10.62
C LEU A 15 -6.83 3.69 -11.50
N HIS A 16 -6.23 2.65 -10.93
CA HIS A 16 -5.98 1.39 -11.63
C HIS A 16 -7.09 0.38 -11.33
N ALA A 17 -7.68 -0.21 -12.37
CA ALA A 17 -8.76 -1.18 -12.26
C ALA A 17 -8.57 -2.38 -13.19
N ASP A 18 -9.35 -3.43 -12.95
CA ASP A 18 -9.44 -4.57 -13.87
C ASP A 18 -10.27 -4.22 -15.12
N ASN A 19 -10.42 -5.19 -16.02
CA ASN A 19 -11.24 -5.03 -17.23
C ASN A 19 -12.73 -5.38 -17.02
N GLY A 20 -13.24 -5.32 -15.79
CA GLY A 20 -14.65 -5.54 -15.49
C GLY A 20 -15.54 -4.55 -16.24
N THR A 21 -16.71 -5.00 -16.69
CA THR A 21 -17.65 -4.16 -17.46
C THR A 21 -18.08 -2.90 -16.71
N VAL A 22 -18.24 -3.01 -15.38
CA VAL A 22 -18.55 -1.87 -14.51
C VAL A 22 -17.39 -0.86 -14.45
N MET A 23 -16.15 -1.35 -14.42
CA MET A 23 -14.95 -0.49 -14.39
C MET A 23 -14.68 0.20 -15.73
N ARG A 24 -15.37 -0.24 -16.80
CA ARG A 24 -15.27 0.29 -18.17
C ARG A 24 -16.50 1.09 -18.61
N SER A 25 -17.46 1.34 -17.70
CA SER A 25 -18.65 2.12 -18.07
C SER A 25 -18.30 3.57 -18.39
N ASN A 26 -19.02 4.18 -19.33
CA ASN A 26 -18.84 5.59 -19.69
C ASN A 26 -19.09 6.47 -18.46
N ASP A 27 -20.16 6.24 -17.71
CA ASP A 27 -20.49 6.99 -16.49
C ASP A 27 -19.34 7.04 -15.49
N LEU A 28 -18.59 5.94 -15.32
CA LEU A 28 -17.43 5.92 -14.43
C LEU A 28 -16.26 6.69 -15.04
N LEU A 29 -15.98 6.49 -16.33
CA LEU A 29 -14.88 7.18 -17.02
C LEU A 29 -15.09 8.69 -17.05
N ASP A 30 -16.31 9.15 -17.33
CA ASP A 30 -16.68 10.56 -17.32
C ASP A 30 -16.49 11.15 -15.91
N ALA A 31 -16.93 10.44 -14.86
CA ALA A 31 -16.73 10.88 -13.48
C ALA A 31 -15.25 10.93 -13.05
N LEU A 32 -14.40 10.05 -13.59
CA LEU A 32 -12.95 10.11 -13.35
C LEU A 32 -12.32 11.29 -14.09
N GLU A 33 -12.73 11.54 -15.35
CA GLU A 33 -12.27 12.67 -16.15
C GLU A 33 -12.66 14.01 -15.49
N ASP A 34 -13.91 14.16 -15.06
CA ASP A 34 -14.39 15.33 -14.33
C ASP A 34 -13.62 15.60 -13.04
N ALA A 35 -13.16 14.53 -12.38
CA ALA A 35 -12.34 14.60 -11.17
C ALA A 35 -10.83 14.77 -11.47
N GLY A 36 -10.42 14.79 -12.74
CA GLY A 36 -9.01 14.88 -13.16
C GLY A 36 -8.20 13.60 -12.88
N VAL A 37 -8.86 12.46 -12.71
CA VAL A 37 -8.26 11.16 -12.38
C VAL A 37 -7.94 10.40 -13.67
N VAL A 38 -6.69 9.96 -13.84
CA VAL A 38 -6.30 9.13 -14.98
C VAL A 38 -6.78 7.69 -14.76
N ALA A 39 -7.64 7.17 -15.63
CA ALA A 39 -8.02 5.76 -15.61
C ALA A 39 -6.89 4.88 -16.19
N SER A 40 -6.52 3.82 -15.47
CA SER A 40 -5.53 2.82 -15.88
C SER A 40 -6.13 1.43 -15.73
N PHE A 41 -5.84 0.54 -16.67
CA PHE A 41 -6.47 -0.78 -16.71
C PHE A 41 -5.46 -1.90 -16.89
N SER A 42 -5.74 -3.05 -16.26
CA SER A 42 -4.96 -4.27 -16.45
C SER A 42 -4.90 -4.66 -17.93
N ARG A 43 -3.81 -5.28 -18.38
CA ARG A 43 -3.72 -5.77 -19.77
C ARG A 43 -4.67 -6.94 -19.98
N PRO A 44 -5.22 -7.11 -21.21
CA PRO A 44 -6.06 -8.26 -21.50
C PRO A 44 -5.35 -9.58 -21.18
N ARG A 45 -6.00 -10.43 -20.40
CA ARG A 45 -5.52 -11.77 -20.00
C ARG A 45 -4.28 -11.77 -19.09
N VAL A 46 -4.07 -10.72 -18.30
CA VAL A 46 -3.01 -10.66 -17.27
C VAL A 46 -3.63 -10.35 -15.91
N SER A 47 -3.79 -11.37 -15.05
CA SER A 47 -4.32 -11.24 -13.68
C SER A 47 -3.40 -10.41 -12.79
N ASP A 48 -2.09 -10.61 -12.94
CA ASP A 48 -1.05 -10.08 -12.06
C ASP A 48 -0.83 -8.56 -12.21
N ASP A 49 -1.65 -7.87 -13.01
CA ASP A 49 -1.60 -6.42 -13.20
C ASP A 49 -2.39 -5.67 -12.10
N ASN A 50 -3.25 -6.34 -11.30
CA ASN A 50 -3.88 -5.75 -10.10
C ASN A 50 -3.48 -6.41 -8.75
N PRO A 51 -2.18 -6.54 -8.45
CA PRO A 51 -1.72 -7.44 -7.42
C PRO A 51 -1.91 -6.90 -5.98
N PHE A 52 -2.12 -5.59 -5.81
CA PHE A 52 -2.49 -5.01 -4.52
C PHE A 52 -3.92 -5.38 -4.11
N SER A 53 -4.90 -5.21 -5.02
CA SER A 53 -6.28 -5.63 -4.73
C SER A 53 -6.39 -7.14 -4.59
N GLU A 54 -5.67 -7.92 -5.40
CA GLU A 54 -5.64 -9.38 -5.25
C GLU A 54 -5.09 -9.82 -3.89
N SER A 55 -4.01 -9.18 -3.42
CA SER A 55 -3.48 -9.44 -2.09
C SER A 55 -4.49 -9.11 -1.00
N LEU A 56 -5.22 -7.99 -1.12
CA LEU A 56 -6.28 -7.64 -0.17
C LEU A 56 -7.41 -8.68 -0.18
N PHE A 57 -7.92 -9.07 -1.35
CA PHE A 57 -8.97 -10.08 -1.45
C PHE A 57 -8.54 -11.44 -0.89
N LYS A 58 -7.27 -11.80 -1.05
CA LYS A 58 -6.70 -12.97 -0.38
C LYS A 58 -6.74 -12.77 1.13
N THR A 59 -6.28 -11.64 1.67
CA THR A 59 -6.35 -11.38 3.12
C THR A 59 -7.77 -11.49 3.65
N VAL A 60 -8.76 -10.92 2.96
CA VAL A 60 -10.19 -11.02 3.33
C VAL A 60 -10.64 -12.47 3.41
N LYS A 61 -10.38 -13.28 2.37
CA LYS A 61 -10.85 -14.68 2.29
C LYS A 61 -10.22 -15.61 3.32
N TYR A 62 -9.02 -15.30 3.77
CA TYR A 62 -8.28 -16.11 4.74
C TYR A 62 -8.36 -15.53 6.16
N ASP A 63 -9.13 -14.47 6.37
CA ASP A 63 -9.34 -13.93 7.71
C ASP A 63 -10.11 -14.95 8.56
N VAL A 64 -9.60 -15.20 9.77
CA VAL A 64 -10.17 -16.20 10.69
C VAL A 64 -11.57 -15.84 11.19
N THR A 65 -11.96 -14.57 11.06
CA THR A 65 -13.29 -14.08 11.44
C THR A 65 -14.27 -14.05 10.28
N CYS A 66 -13.82 -14.33 9.05
CA CYS A 66 -14.70 -14.41 7.89
C CYS A 66 -15.68 -15.57 8.08
N PRO A 67 -17.00 -15.33 8.07
CA PRO A 67 -17.95 -16.42 8.20
C PRO A 67 -17.92 -17.31 6.95
N PRO A 68 -18.25 -18.61 7.09
CA PRO A 68 -18.32 -19.54 5.95
C PRO A 68 -19.47 -19.18 4.99
N SER A 69 -20.50 -18.47 5.48
CA SER A 69 -21.61 -17.94 4.72
C SER A 69 -22.16 -16.69 5.41
N PHE A 70 -22.67 -15.73 4.64
CA PHE A 70 -23.41 -14.59 5.16
C PHE A 70 -24.92 -14.89 5.14
N ASP A 71 -25.63 -14.38 6.14
CA ASP A 71 -27.08 -14.58 6.26
C ASP A 71 -27.86 -13.69 5.28
N ASP A 72 -27.39 -12.45 5.11
CA ASP A 72 -27.93 -11.46 4.19
C ASP A 72 -26.85 -10.42 3.80
N ILE A 73 -27.26 -9.41 3.02
CA ILE A 73 -26.37 -8.34 2.55
C ILE A 73 -25.91 -7.43 3.68
N ASP A 74 -26.73 -7.23 4.71
CA ASP A 74 -26.42 -6.33 5.83
C ASP A 74 -25.34 -6.99 6.72
N HIS A 75 -25.47 -8.28 7.00
CA HIS A 75 -24.43 -9.06 7.67
C HIS A 75 -23.10 -9.02 6.88
N ALA A 76 -23.15 -9.16 5.55
CA ALA A 76 -21.96 -9.05 4.70
C ALA A 76 -21.33 -7.65 4.76
N ALA A 77 -22.14 -6.59 4.73
CA ALA A 77 -21.67 -5.21 4.81
C ALA A 77 -21.04 -4.92 6.18
N ASP A 78 -21.70 -5.28 7.28
CA ASP A 78 -21.23 -5.08 8.65
C ASP A 78 -19.93 -5.84 8.96
N TRP A 79 -19.80 -7.06 8.44
CA TRP A 79 -18.55 -7.80 8.57
C TRP A 79 -17.43 -7.14 7.75
N THR A 80 -17.72 -6.74 6.51
CA THR A 80 -16.74 -6.12 5.61
C THR A 80 -16.24 -4.80 6.17
N ASP A 81 -17.12 -3.96 6.71
CA ASP A 81 -16.76 -2.68 7.33
C ASP A 81 -15.82 -2.88 8.53
N ARG A 82 -16.17 -3.79 9.45
CA ARG A 82 -15.32 -4.13 10.60
C ARG A 82 -13.96 -4.68 10.16
N PHE A 83 -13.94 -5.55 9.16
CA PHE A 83 -12.69 -6.08 8.62
C PHE A 83 -11.80 -4.97 8.04
N LEU A 84 -12.36 -4.10 7.19
CA LEU A 84 -11.62 -3.01 6.57
C LEU A 84 -11.12 -2.00 7.61
N HIS A 85 -11.92 -1.70 8.64
CA HIS A 85 -11.51 -0.85 9.75
C HIS A 85 -10.30 -1.45 10.49
N ALA A 86 -10.39 -2.71 10.91
CA ALA A 86 -9.29 -3.40 11.59
C ALA A 86 -8.03 -3.49 10.71
N TYR A 87 -8.20 -3.80 9.42
CA TYR A 87 -7.12 -3.84 8.45
C TYR A 87 -6.38 -2.50 8.34
N ALA A 88 -7.13 -1.39 8.26
CA ALA A 88 -6.60 -0.05 8.04
C ALA A 88 -6.04 0.60 9.31
N HIS A 89 -6.65 0.38 10.47
CA HIS A 89 -6.37 1.13 11.70
C HIS A 89 -5.70 0.33 12.81
N GLU A 90 -5.81 -1.00 12.80
CA GLU A 90 -5.36 -1.84 13.93
C GLU A 90 -4.21 -2.76 13.53
N HIS A 91 -4.35 -3.45 12.40
CA HIS A 91 -3.38 -4.42 11.93
C HIS A 91 -2.08 -3.73 11.50
N ARG A 92 -0.95 -4.25 12.00
CA ARG A 92 0.40 -3.76 11.66
C ARG A 92 1.01 -4.64 10.58
N HIS A 93 1.42 -4.02 9.48
CA HIS A 93 1.83 -4.75 8.28
C HIS A 93 3.35 -4.72 8.12
N SER A 94 3.97 -5.89 8.03
CA SER A 94 5.44 -6.01 7.95
C SER A 94 6.03 -5.34 6.71
N GLY A 95 5.31 -5.38 5.58
CA GLY A 95 5.72 -4.73 4.32
C GLY A 95 5.84 -3.21 4.40
N ILE A 96 5.24 -2.59 5.42
CA ILE A 96 5.32 -1.16 5.71
C ILE A 96 5.86 -0.92 7.13
N GLY A 97 6.90 -1.65 7.54
CA GLY A 97 7.60 -1.38 8.80
C GLY A 97 6.75 -1.59 10.06
N CYS A 98 5.75 -2.47 9.99
CA CYS A 98 4.76 -2.69 11.05
C CYS A 98 4.00 -1.41 11.44
N TYR A 99 3.75 -0.51 10.49
CA TYR A 99 2.77 0.58 10.61
C TYR A 99 1.39 0.09 10.15
N THR A 100 0.35 0.89 10.46
CA THR A 100 -1.01 0.64 9.95
C THR A 100 -1.18 1.36 8.62
N PRO A 101 -2.01 0.85 7.68
CA PRO A 101 -2.23 1.52 6.40
C PRO A 101 -2.72 2.96 6.57
N ALA A 102 -3.61 3.21 7.53
CA ALA A 102 -4.08 4.55 7.85
C ALA A 102 -2.94 5.50 8.26
N SER A 103 -2.03 5.05 9.12
CA SER A 103 -0.90 5.89 9.56
C SER A 103 0.10 6.22 8.44
N VAL A 104 0.20 5.34 7.45
CA VAL A 104 1.00 5.60 6.25
C VAL A 104 0.27 6.58 5.34
N TYR A 105 -1.04 6.38 5.17
CA TYR A 105 -1.90 7.22 4.34
C TYR A 105 -1.94 8.68 4.82
N ASP A 106 -2.12 8.90 6.12
CA ASP A 106 -2.20 10.25 6.70
C ASP A 106 -0.84 10.84 7.12
N GLY A 107 0.25 10.08 6.97
CA GLY A 107 1.61 10.50 7.31
C GLY A 107 1.96 10.45 8.81
N SER A 108 1.02 10.08 9.69
CA SER A 108 1.26 9.99 11.14
C SER A 108 2.30 8.92 11.52
N PHE A 109 2.63 8.00 10.61
CA PHE A 109 3.71 7.02 10.81
C PHE A 109 5.06 7.68 11.14
N VAL A 110 5.31 8.93 10.70
CA VAL A 110 6.55 9.67 11.00
C VAL A 110 6.69 9.89 12.51
N GLU A 111 5.62 10.32 13.16
CA GLU A 111 5.60 10.55 14.60
C GLU A 111 5.71 9.21 15.36
N ILE A 112 4.98 8.19 14.91
CA ILE A 112 5.08 6.84 15.46
C ILE A 112 6.52 6.31 15.36
N ARG A 113 7.20 6.58 14.23
CA ARG A 113 8.59 6.19 14.01
C ARG A 113 9.54 6.90 14.98
N ASN A 114 9.37 8.20 15.20
CA ASN A 114 10.18 8.97 16.14
C ASN A 114 10.03 8.43 17.57
N GLN A 115 8.80 8.16 18.00
CA GLN A 115 8.52 7.55 19.31
C GLN A 115 9.18 6.17 19.45
N ARG A 116 9.11 5.34 18.39
CA ARG A 116 9.80 4.04 18.35
C ARG A 116 11.31 4.21 18.47
N GLN A 117 11.90 5.19 17.78
CA GLN A 117 13.33 5.45 17.83
C GLN A 117 13.76 5.86 19.25
N THR A 118 13.10 6.83 19.87
CA THR A 118 13.38 7.25 21.26
C THR A 118 13.36 6.09 22.25
N ARG A 119 12.41 5.17 22.08
CA ARG A 119 12.33 3.94 22.90
C ARG A 119 13.51 3.00 22.65
N LEU A 120 13.89 2.81 21.38
CA LEU A 120 15.04 1.99 21.01
C LEU A 120 16.37 2.57 21.55
N ASP A 121 16.53 3.88 21.51
CA ASP A 121 17.71 4.59 22.02
C ASP A 121 17.84 4.41 23.53
N THR A 122 16.71 4.56 24.25
CA THR A 122 16.65 4.34 25.70
C THR A 122 17.02 2.91 26.06
N LEU A 123 16.48 1.92 25.34
CA LEU A 123 16.79 0.50 25.57
C LEU A 123 18.24 0.17 25.24
N TYR A 124 18.81 0.76 24.18
CA TYR A 124 20.20 0.57 23.83
C TYR A 124 21.14 1.16 24.87
N ALA A 125 20.84 2.35 25.40
CA ALA A 125 21.63 2.97 26.46
C ALA A 125 21.65 2.14 27.76
N GLN A 126 20.53 1.49 28.09
CA GLN A 126 20.41 0.62 29.27
C GLN A 126 21.06 -0.75 29.08
N HIS A 127 20.96 -1.32 27.87
CA HIS A 127 21.34 -2.71 27.58
C HIS A 127 22.07 -2.85 26.23
N PRO A 128 23.24 -2.21 26.05
CA PRO A 128 23.97 -2.24 24.77
C PRO A 128 24.38 -3.66 24.34
N GLU A 129 24.57 -4.58 25.30
CA GLU A 129 24.91 -5.99 25.08
C GLU A 129 23.83 -6.77 24.31
N ARG A 130 22.55 -6.39 24.44
CA ARG A 130 21.44 -7.03 23.71
C ARG A 130 21.48 -6.76 22.20
N TYR A 131 22.21 -5.73 21.79
CA TYR A 131 22.22 -5.24 20.42
C TYR A 131 23.53 -5.52 19.68
N ARG A 132 24.39 -6.41 20.21
CA ARG A 132 25.70 -6.75 19.59
C ARG A 132 26.50 -5.50 19.21
N HIS A 133 26.45 -4.47 20.05
CA HIS A 133 27.07 -3.16 19.85
C HIS A 133 26.57 -2.35 18.64
N ARG A 134 25.48 -2.74 17.97
CA ARG A 134 24.85 -1.96 16.90
C ARG A 134 23.67 -1.17 17.43
N HIS A 135 23.61 0.13 17.14
CA HIS A 135 22.46 0.94 17.52
C HIS A 135 21.21 0.52 16.72
N PRO A 136 20.11 0.10 17.39
CA PRO A 136 18.88 -0.27 16.70
C PRO A 136 18.23 0.94 16.02
N GLN A 137 17.49 0.68 14.94
CA GLN A 137 16.81 1.71 14.15
C GLN A 137 15.34 1.33 13.96
N ALA A 138 14.44 2.29 14.18
CA ALA A 138 13.04 2.13 13.86
C ALA A 138 12.88 1.99 12.34
N PRO A 139 12.12 0.98 11.86
CA PRO A 139 11.97 0.71 10.44
C PRO A 139 11.36 1.93 9.73
N ASN A 140 11.83 2.21 8.52
CA ASN A 140 11.17 3.16 7.63
C ASN A 140 10.21 2.40 6.69
N ILE A 141 9.29 3.13 6.06
CA ILE A 141 8.49 2.57 4.97
C ILE A 141 9.29 2.55 3.66
N PRO A 142 9.01 1.60 2.74
CA PRO A 142 9.62 1.62 1.41
C PRO A 142 9.27 2.92 0.66
N ALA A 143 10.27 3.57 0.06
CA ALA A 143 10.04 4.76 -0.77
C ALA A 143 9.31 4.43 -2.07
N ILE A 144 9.44 3.20 -2.55
CA ILE A 144 8.78 2.68 -3.73
C ILE A 144 8.10 1.37 -3.35
N VAL A 145 6.81 1.30 -3.59
CA VAL A 145 6.04 0.05 -3.57
C VAL A 145 5.64 -0.27 -4.99
N GLY A 146 5.67 -1.54 -5.36
CA GLY A 146 5.24 -1.98 -6.67
C GLY A 146 5.55 -3.44 -6.89
N ILE A 147 4.92 -4.00 -7.91
CA ILE A 147 4.97 -5.41 -8.23
C ILE A 147 5.57 -5.52 -9.63
N ASN A 148 6.48 -6.48 -9.84
CA ASN A 148 7.29 -6.63 -11.05
C ASN A 148 8.23 -5.44 -11.38
N HIS A 149 8.90 -4.85 -10.39
CA HIS A 149 10.05 -3.97 -10.67
C HIS A 149 11.13 -4.76 -11.42
N LYS A 150 11.28 -4.53 -12.73
CA LYS A 150 12.46 -5.01 -13.46
C LYS A 150 13.66 -4.26 -12.90
N SER A 151 14.54 -4.95 -12.17
CA SER A 151 15.81 -4.39 -11.70
C SER A 151 16.57 -3.80 -12.90
N THR A 152 16.52 -2.47 -13.05
CA THR A 152 17.24 -1.79 -14.12
C THR A 152 18.65 -1.50 -13.62
N THR A 153 19.45 -2.54 -13.39
CA THR A 153 20.89 -2.37 -13.20
C THR A 153 21.53 -2.17 -14.57
N LYS A 154 21.30 -1.01 -15.19
CA LYS A 154 22.11 -0.59 -16.33
C LYS A 154 23.39 0.00 -15.77
N LYS A 155 24.46 -0.80 -15.71
CA LYS A 155 25.82 -0.27 -15.52
C LYS A 155 26.07 0.71 -16.66
N ILE A 156 26.11 2.01 -16.36
CA ILE A 156 26.62 3.01 -17.28
C ILE A 156 28.14 2.79 -17.29
N SER A 157 28.62 2.04 -18.28
CA SER A 157 30.05 2.03 -18.62
C SER A 157 30.34 3.37 -19.30
N VAL A 158 30.96 4.29 -18.58
CA VAL A 158 31.55 5.50 -19.17
C VAL A 158 32.80 5.06 -19.91
N THR A 159 32.71 4.86 -21.23
CA THR A 159 33.89 4.73 -22.07
C THR A 159 34.45 6.13 -22.28
N HIS A 160 35.57 6.42 -21.63
CA HIS A 160 36.41 7.59 -21.90
C HIS A 160 36.83 7.57 -23.37
N LEU A 161 36.38 8.55 -24.17
CA LEU A 161 37.04 8.89 -25.43
C LEU A 161 38.23 9.80 -25.08
N SER A 162 39.41 9.21 -25.16
CA SER A 162 40.70 9.89 -25.12
C SER A 162 40.85 10.81 -26.32
N GLN A 163 41.07 12.10 -26.06
CA GLN A 163 41.60 13.06 -27.02
C GLN A 163 43.08 12.75 -27.28
N THR A 164 43.44 12.60 -28.56
CA THR A 164 44.78 12.78 -29.17
C THR A 164 44.53 12.67 -30.68
N GLY A 165 44.96 13.54 -31.59
CA GLY A 165 45.74 14.76 -31.61
C GLY A 165 45.68 15.31 -33.04
#